data_AF-A0A0L7LDM1-F1
#
_entry.id   AF-A0A0L7LDM1-F1
#
_cell.length_a   1.000
_cell.length_b   1.000
_cell.length_c   1.000
_cell.angle_alpha   90.00
_cell.angle_beta   90.00
_cell.angle_gamma   90.00
#
_symmetry.space_group_name_H-M   'P 1'
#
loop_
_entity.id
_entity.type
_entity.pdbx_description
1 polymer ?
#
loop_
_entity_poly.entity_id
_entity_poly.type
_entity_poly.pdbx_seq_one_letter_code
_entity_poly.pdbx_strand_id
1 'polypeptide(L)'
;MLNDSLKLGLHSVMLLAAVFTFNQLRKLDINEHAISLLDDVLLFICLPAFFLETVLSMIATVNILNIIKSIDVIVMTPLIMDGLRRCSNSKKLRRSKPGRELLMFLLIANVSMWLFNTFSYKSPESLDERYEFYGKVLWTVLGHISLPLIMFYRFHSSVCFADIWDSAYKPGAEH
;
A
#
# COMPACT_ATOMS: atom_id res chain seq x y z
N MET A 1 -8.46 -5.25 -20.15
CA MET A 1 -8.22 -5.80 -18.78
C MET A 1 -6.72 -5.82 -18.54
N LEU A 2 -6.23 -5.51 -17.33
CA LEU A 2 -4.80 -5.67 -17.02
C LEU A 2 -4.49 -7.17 -17.01
N ASN A 3 -3.55 -7.61 -17.86
CA ASN A 3 -3.03 -8.98 -17.83
C ASN A 3 -2.39 -9.24 -16.46
N ASP A 4 -2.51 -10.46 -15.93
CA ASP A 4 -1.91 -10.83 -14.64
C ASP A 4 -0.38 -10.69 -14.64
N SER A 5 0.26 -10.87 -15.81
CA SER A 5 1.68 -10.56 -15.99
C SER A 5 2.01 -9.09 -15.73
N LEU A 6 1.13 -8.18 -16.17
CA LEU A 6 1.30 -6.74 -15.95
C LEU A 6 1.04 -6.36 -14.50
N LYS A 7 0.05 -6.98 -13.84
CA LYS A 7 -0.17 -6.81 -12.40
C LYS A 7 1.04 -7.27 -11.60
N LEU A 8 1.57 -8.45 -11.94
CA LEU A 8 2.76 -9.00 -11.29
C LEU A 8 3.96 -8.08 -11.46
N GLY A 9 4.21 -7.60 -12.68
CA GLY A 9 5.29 -6.65 -12.95
C GLY A 9 5.15 -5.36 -12.15
N LEU A 10 3.95 -4.77 -12.13
CA LEU A 10 3.68 -3.54 -11.39
C LEU A 10 3.91 -3.72 -9.88
N HIS A 11 3.32 -4.76 -9.30
CA HIS A 11 3.47 -5.07 -7.88
C HIS A 11 4.94 -5.35 -7.51
N SER A 12 5.68 -6.08 -8.35
CA SER A 12 7.11 -6.33 -8.12
C SER A 12 7.95 -5.05 -8.14
N VAL A 13 7.68 -4.13 -9.07
CA VAL A 13 8.37 -2.84 -9.15
C VAL A 13 8.02 -1.96 -7.95
N MET A 14 6.75 -1.93 -7.53
CA MET A 14 6.31 -1.21 -6.34
C MET A 14 6.97 -1.77 -5.07
N LEU A 15 7.09 -3.08 -4.94
CA LEU A 15 7.77 -3.73 -3.81
C LEU A 15 9.23 -3.29 -3.71
N LEU A 16 9.96 -3.38 -4.82
CA LEU A 16 11.36 -2.97 -4.88
C LEU A 16 11.51 -1.49 -4.54
N ALA A 17 10.67 -0.64 -5.14
CA ALA A 17 10.65 0.79 -4.84
C ALA A 17 10.32 1.07 -3.36
N ALA A 18 9.43 0.29 -2.74
CA ALA A 18 9.10 0.40 -1.32
C ALA A 18 10.31 0.09 -0.44
N VAL A 19 11.03 -1.00 -0.71
CA VAL A 19 12.25 -1.37 0.02
C VAL A 19 13.33 -0.29 -0.12
N PHE A 20 13.56 0.22 -1.33
CA PHE A 20 14.52 1.31 -1.53
C PHE A 20 14.08 2.60 -0.84
N THR A 21 12.80 2.97 -0.92
CA THR A 21 12.25 4.16 -0.26
C THR A 21 12.40 4.04 1.25
N PHE A 22 12.10 2.89 1.83
CA PHE A 22 12.27 2.64 3.25
C PHE A 22 13.71 2.86 3.70
N ASN A 23 14.67 2.28 2.99
CA ASN A 23 16.09 2.46 3.29
C ASN A 23 16.57 3.91 3.13
N GLN A 24 15.97 4.68 2.22
CA GLN A 24 16.29 6.09 2.02
C GLN A 24 15.65 6.99 3.09
N LEU A 25 14.39 6.75 3.46
CA LEU A 25 13.68 7.48 4.51
C LEU A 25 14.28 7.23 5.90
N ARG A 26 14.84 6.05 6.16
CA ARG A 26 15.56 5.76 7.40
C ARG A 26 16.79 6.65 7.66
N LYS A 27 17.27 7.38 6.63
CA LYS A 27 18.34 8.38 6.77
C LYS A 27 17.83 9.71 7.35
N LEU A 28 16.52 9.90 7.40
CA LEU A 28 15.86 11.06 7.97
C LEU A 28 15.74 10.92 9.49
N ASP A 29 15.63 12.06 10.15
CA ASP A 29 15.48 12.14 11.60
C ASP A 29 14.08 11.65 12.02
N ILE A 30 13.93 11.20 13.25
CA ILE A 30 12.62 10.87 13.81
C ILE A 30 12.01 12.17 14.34
N ASN A 31 10.74 12.42 14.02
CA ASN A 31 10.01 13.55 14.57
C ASN A 31 9.59 13.24 16.01
N GLU A 32 10.04 14.06 16.96
CA GLU A 32 9.71 13.93 18.39
C GLU A 32 8.37 14.61 18.74
N HIS A 33 7.83 15.43 17.84
CA HIS A 33 6.53 16.08 18.03
C HIS A 33 5.38 15.09 17.88
N ALA A 34 4.25 15.40 18.52
CA ALA A 34 3.06 14.56 18.47
C ALA A 34 2.51 14.48 17.04
N ILE A 35 2.49 13.27 16.49
CA ILE A 35 1.88 12.96 15.20
C ILE A 35 0.48 12.41 15.45
N SER A 36 -0.45 12.69 14.53
CA SER A 36 -1.80 12.17 14.59
C SER A 36 -1.81 10.63 14.59
N LEU A 37 -2.43 10.03 15.60
CA LEU A 37 -2.66 8.58 15.64
C LEU A 37 -3.77 8.13 14.67
N LEU A 38 -4.49 9.08 14.07
CA LEU A 38 -5.61 8.79 13.18
C LEU A 38 -5.17 7.97 11.98
N ASP A 39 -4.05 8.34 11.35
CA ASP A 39 -3.56 7.66 10.14
C ASP A 39 -3.15 6.21 10.45
N ASP A 40 -2.53 5.97 11.61
CA ASP A 40 -2.24 4.61 12.05
C ASP A 40 -3.53 3.80 12.24
N VAL A 41 -4.53 4.35 12.93
CA VAL A 41 -5.81 3.67 13.18
C VAL A 41 -6.53 3.34 11.86
N LEU A 42 -6.54 4.28 10.92
CA LEU A 42 -7.16 4.11 9.60
C LEU A 42 -6.43 3.06 8.75
N LEU A 43 -5.11 2.93 8.88
CA LEU A 43 -4.36 1.84 8.26
C LEU A 43 -4.71 0.51 8.94
N PHE A 44 -4.61 0.43 10.27
CA PHE A 44 -4.81 -0.81 11.03
C PHE A 44 -6.20 -1.40 10.91
N ILE A 45 -7.26 -0.58 10.88
CA ILE A 45 -8.64 -1.08 10.74
C ILE A 45 -8.86 -1.80 9.40
N CYS A 46 -8.07 -1.49 8.37
CA CYS A 46 -8.21 -2.06 7.04
C CYS A 46 -7.31 -3.27 6.79
N LEU A 47 -6.23 -3.44 7.58
CA LEU A 47 -5.30 -4.57 7.42
C LEU A 47 -5.99 -5.94 7.52
N PRO A 48 -6.93 -6.19 8.45
CA PRO A 48 -7.62 -7.49 8.53
C PRO A 48 -8.31 -7.88 7.22
N ALA A 49 -8.92 -6.94 6.50
CA ALA A 49 -9.58 -7.20 5.23
C ALA A 49 -8.58 -7.59 4.13
N PHE A 50 -7.42 -6.93 4.10
CA PHE A 50 -6.32 -7.27 3.20
C PHE A 50 -5.74 -8.65 3.49
N PHE A 51 -5.48 -8.97 4.75
CA PHE A 51 -4.99 -10.28 5.16
C PHE A 51 -6.00 -11.39 4.88
N LEU A 52 -7.29 -11.13 5.12
CA LEU A 52 -8.35 -12.08 4.82
C LEU A 52 -8.42 -12.37 3.31
N GLU A 53 -8.44 -11.35 2.44
CA GLU A 53 -8.48 -11.56 0.98
C GLU A 53 -7.23 -12.31 0.48
N THR A 54 -6.05 -11.94 0.97
CA THR A 54 -4.79 -12.52 0.50
C THR A 54 -4.60 -13.95 0.98
N VAL A 55 -4.86 -14.24 2.26
CA VAL A 55 -4.75 -15.60 2.82
C VAL A 55 -5.77 -16.53 2.17
N LEU A 56 -7.03 -16.12 2.06
CA LEU A 56 -8.05 -16.95 1.41
C LEU A 56 -7.75 -17.16 -0.08
N SER A 57 -7.26 -16.13 -0.78
CA SER A 57 -6.85 -16.28 -2.17
C SER A 57 -5.66 -17.22 -2.33
N MET A 58 -4.70 -17.24 -1.39
CA MET A 58 -3.57 -18.19 -1.41
C MET A 58 -4.00 -19.62 -1.10
N ILE A 59 -4.96 -19.82 -0.19
CA ILE A 59 -5.49 -21.15 0.14
C ILE A 59 -6.21 -21.76 -1.07
N ALA A 60 -7.01 -20.97 -1.79
CA ALA A 60 -7.68 -21.42 -3.00
C ALA A 60 -6.68 -21.64 -4.16
N THR A 61 -5.79 -20.67 -4.41
CA THR A 61 -4.83 -20.73 -5.52
C THR A 61 -3.49 -20.11 -5.13
N VAL A 62 -2.46 -20.95 -5.01
CA VAL A 62 -1.08 -20.49 -4.84
C VAL A 62 -0.51 -20.08 -6.19
N ASN A 63 -0.42 -18.77 -6.42
CA ASN A 63 0.25 -18.22 -7.59
C ASN A 63 1.21 -17.10 -7.17
N ILE A 64 2.19 -16.82 -8.03
CA ILE A 64 3.26 -15.83 -7.76
C ILE A 64 2.66 -14.43 -7.52
N LEU A 65 1.58 -14.08 -8.21
CA LEU A 65 0.90 -12.80 -8.04
C LEU A 65 0.34 -12.63 -6.62
N ASN A 66 -0.33 -13.64 -6.08
CA ASN A 66 -0.90 -13.64 -4.73
C ASN A 66 0.21 -13.55 -3.66
N ILE A 67 1.33 -14.24 -3.88
CA ILE A 67 2.50 -14.17 -3.00
C ILE A 67 3.06 -12.74 -2.98
N ILE A 68 3.31 -12.15 -4.15
CA ILE A 68 3.85 -10.79 -4.25
C ILE A 68 2.88 -9.76 -3.64
N LYS A 69 1.57 -9.85 -3.92
CA LYS A 69 0.54 -8.99 -3.30
C LYS A 69 0.58 -9.05 -1.76
N SER A 70 0.81 -10.24 -1.21
CA SER A 70 0.87 -10.45 0.25
C SER A 70 2.14 -9.83 0.85
N ILE A 71 3.28 -9.97 0.17
CA ILE A 71 4.53 -9.34 0.60
C ILE A 71 4.43 -7.82 0.49
N ASP A 72 3.79 -7.30 -0.56
CA ASP A 72 3.57 -5.87 -0.77
C ASP A 72 2.91 -5.20 0.43
N VAL A 73 1.79 -5.75 0.93
CA VAL A 73 1.09 -5.13 2.07
C VAL A 73 1.97 -5.16 3.33
N ILE A 74 2.69 -6.27 3.56
CA ILE A 74 3.57 -6.46 4.72
C ILE A 74 4.74 -5.45 4.70
N VAL A 75 5.27 -5.11 3.53
CA VAL A 75 6.39 -4.15 3.41
C VAL A 75 5.89 -2.71 3.35
N MET A 76 4.75 -2.45 2.71
CA MET A 76 4.20 -1.10 2.55
C MET A 76 3.69 -0.52 3.87
N THR A 77 3.03 -1.30 4.72
CA THR A 77 2.46 -0.76 5.96
C THR A 77 3.53 -0.21 6.91
N PRO A 78 4.63 -0.93 7.23
CA PRO A 78 5.71 -0.37 8.05
C PRO A 78 6.41 0.82 7.40
N LEU A 79 6.54 0.83 6.06
CA LEU A 79 7.09 1.96 5.33
C LEU A 79 6.27 3.24 5.57
N ILE A 80 4.95 3.15 5.48
CA ILE A 80 4.07 4.29 5.70
C ILE A 80 4.12 4.73 7.16
N MET A 81 3.98 3.80 8.10
CA MET A 81 4.00 4.10 9.53
C MET A 81 5.33 4.75 9.97
N ASP A 82 6.46 4.24 9.50
CA ASP A 82 7.77 4.82 9.77
C ASP A 82 7.92 6.18 9.09
N GLY A 83 7.54 6.27 7.81
CA GLY A 83 7.65 7.48 6.99
C GLY A 83 6.90 8.67 7.57
N LEU A 84 5.68 8.46 8.09
CA LEU A 84 4.87 9.49 8.76
C LEU A 84 5.57 10.07 10.00
N ARG A 85 6.54 9.35 10.56
CA ARG A 85 7.32 9.77 11.74
C ARG A 85 8.69 10.34 11.38
N ARG A 86 9.02 10.47 10.10
CA ARG A 86 10.29 11.03 9.65
C ARG A 86 10.21 12.53 9.45
N CYS A 87 11.31 13.24 9.73
CA CYS A 87 11.48 14.66 9.44
C CYS A 87 12.93 14.98 9.08
N SER A 88 13.21 16.21 8.64
CA SER A 88 14.54 16.64 8.22
C SER A 88 15.01 17.85 9.03
N ASN A 89 15.71 17.62 10.13
CA ASN A 89 16.22 18.70 10.99
C ASN A 89 17.52 19.30 10.47
N SER A 90 18.34 18.52 9.76
CA SER A 90 19.56 19.02 9.12
C SER A 90 19.32 19.71 7.77
N LYS A 91 19.99 20.86 7.55
CA LYS A 91 20.00 21.57 6.24
C LYS A 91 20.49 20.66 5.09
N LYS A 92 21.40 19.72 5.38
CA LYS A 92 21.92 18.77 4.39
C LYS A 92 20.83 17.82 3.90
N LEU A 93 20.05 17.24 4.84
CA LEU A 93 18.96 16.32 4.52
C LEU A 93 17.83 17.00 3.75
N ARG A 94 17.47 18.23 4.14
CA ARG A 94 16.48 19.05 3.42
C ARG A 94 16.89 19.38 1.98
N ARG A 95 18.20 19.49 1.70
CA ARG A 95 18.72 19.72 0.35
C ARG A 95 18.81 18.43 -0.46
N SER A 96 19.24 17.32 0.16
CA SER A 96 19.42 16.05 -0.56
C SER A 96 18.12 15.28 -0.80
N LYS A 97 17.10 15.47 0.05
CA LYS A 97 15.77 14.85 -0.03
C LYS A 97 15.82 13.35 -0.40
N PRO A 98 16.49 12.53 0.43
CA PRO A 98 16.77 11.14 0.08
C PRO A 98 15.48 10.35 -0.14
N GLY A 99 15.33 9.74 -1.32
CA GLY A 99 14.19 8.85 -1.62
C GLY A 99 12.90 9.57 -2.05
N ARG A 100 12.90 10.90 -2.18
CA ARG A 100 11.69 11.67 -2.51
C ARG A 100 11.05 11.32 -3.84
N GLU A 101 11.87 11.07 -4.87
CA GLU A 101 11.37 10.69 -6.19
C GLU A 101 10.76 9.27 -6.21
N LEU A 102 11.36 8.33 -5.45
CA LEU A 102 10.80 6.99 -5.29
C LEU A 102 9.48 7.02 -4.53
N LEU A 103 9.39 7.84 -3.48
CA LEU A 103 8.14 8.08 -2.75
C LEU A 103 7.04 8.64 -3.66
N MET A 104 7.39 9.59 -4.54
CA MET A 104 6.44 10.14 -5.52
C MET A 104 6.00 9.09 -6.55
N PHE A 105 6.92 8.23 -7.01
CA PHE A 105 6.58 7.09 -7.85
C PHE A 105 5.58 6.15 -7.15
N LEU A 106 5.84 5.78 -5.88
CA LEU A 106 4.95 4.92 -5.09
C LEU A 106 3.55 5.53 -4.94
N LEU A 107 3.47 6.84 -4.67
CA LEU A 107 2.21 7.59 -4.62
C LEU A 107 1.43 7.44 -5.92
N ILE A 108 2.06 7.80 -7.06
CA ILE A 108 1.40 7.78 -8.36
C ILE A 108 0.98 6.35 -8.74
N ALA A 109 1.85 5.36 -8.51
CA ALA A 109 1.57 3.96 -8.81
C ALA A 109 0.41 3.42 -7.96
N ASN A 110 0.34 3.77 -6.67
CA ASN A 110 -0.71 3.31 -5.78
C ASN A 110 -2.07 3.93 -6.13
N VAL A 111 -2.12 5.24 -6.38
CA VAL A 111 -3.33 5.93 -6.88
C VAL A 111 -3.77 5.35 -8.21
N SER A 112 -2.85 5.16 -9.15
CA SER A 112 -3.16 4.61 -10.48
C SER A 112 -3.75 3.21 -10.38
N MET A 113 -3.17 2.35 -9.53
CA MET A 113 -3.68 0.99 -9.32
C MET A 113 -5.02 0.99 -8.57
N TRP A 114 -5.22 1.89 -7.62
CA TRP A 114 -6.51 2.07 -6.94
C TRP A 114 -7.61 2.51 -7.92
N LEU A 115 -7.35 3.53 -8.75
CA LEU A 115 -8.27 3.98 -9.80
C LEU A 115 -8.57 2.84 -10.78
N PHE A 116 -7.54 2.14 -11.24
CA PHE A 116 -7.72 1.02 -12.16
C PHE A 116 -8.62 -0.06 -11.55
N ASN A 117 -8.41 -0.44 -10.29
CA ASN A 117 -9.25 -1.47 -9.65
C ASN A 117 -10.68 -0.99 -9.36
N THR A 118 -10.88 0.31 -9.14
CA THR A 118 -12.20 0.90 -8.89
C THR A 118 -13.04 0.93 -10.17
N PHE A 119 -12.43 1.34 -11.29
CA PHE A 119 -13.13 1.51 -12.57
C PHE A 119 -13.09 0.28 -13.48
N SER A 120 -12.21 -0.68 -13.21
CA SER A 120 -12.19 -1.92 -13.99
C SER A 120 -13.40 -2.77 -13.66
N TYR A 121 -14.15 -3.13 -14.70
CA TYR A 121 -15.12 -4.21 -14.65
C TYR A 121 -14.39 -5.50 -14.24
N LYS A 122 -14.75 -6.04 -13.08
CA LYS A 122 -14.26 -7.35 -12.64
C LYS A 122 -14.85 -8.40 -13.56
N SER A 123 -14.01 -9.30 -14.09
CA SER A 123 -14.43 -10.42 -14.92
C SER A 123 -15.63 -11.16 -14.32
N PRO A 124 -16.49 -11.78 -15.15
CA PRO A 124 -17.61 -12.58 -14.66
C PRO A 124 -17.14 -13.60 -13.62
N GLU A 125 -17.95 -13.81 -12.58
CA GLU A 125 -17.71 -14.71 -11.43
C GLU A 125 -17.29 -16.14 -11.84
N SER A 126 -17.56 -16.52 -13.10
CA SER A 126 -17.26 -17.84 -13.68
C SER A 126 -15.78 -18.10 -14.01
N LEU A 127 -14.90 -17.10 -13.92
CA LEU A 127 -13.46 -17.22 -14.24
C LEU A 127 -12.54 -17.17 -13.01
N ASP A 128 -13.12 -17.08 -11.81
CA ASP A 128 -12.36 -16.95 -10.58
C ASP A 128 -12.42 -18.27 -9.79
N GLU A 129 -11.29 -18.98 -9.78
CA GLU A 129 -11.08 -20.28 -9.10
C GLU A 129 -11.51 -20.26 -7.62
N ARG A 130 -11.51 -19.07 -6.99
CA ARG A 130 -11.96 -18.88 -5.60
C ARG A 130 -13.45 -19.14 -5.42
N TYR A 131 -14.27 -18.86 -6.44
CA TYR A 131 -15.70 -19.19 -6.44
C TYR A 131 -15.94 -20.70 -6.51
N GLU A 132 -15.07 -21.46 -7.19
CA GLU A 132 -15.13 -22.92 -7.24
C GLU A 132 -14.70 -23.54 -5.90
N PHE A 133 -13.64 -23.00 -5.28
CA PHE A 133 -13.12 -23.51 -4.01
C PHE A 133 -14.01 -23.20 -2.79
N TYR A 134 -14.43 -21.94 -2.62
CA TYR A 134 -15.21 -21.50 -1.44
C TYR A 134 -16.72 -21.54 -1.65
N GLY A 135 -17.17 -21.69 -2.90
CA GLY A 135 -18.56 -21.54 -3.27
C GLY A 135 -18.97 -20.07 -3.43
N LYS A 136 -19.95 -19.87 -4.31
CA LYS A 136 -20.39 -18.54 -4.74
C LYS A 136 -20.86 -17.64 -3.61
N VAL A 137 -21.69 -18.14 -2.72
CA VAL A 137 -22.28 -17.32 -1.64
C VAL A 137 -21.20 -16.81 -0.69
N LEU A 138 -20.33 -17.69 -0.22
CA LEU A 138 -19.29 -17.34 0.76
C LEU A 138 -18.30 -16.33 0.16
N TRP A 139 -17.79 -16.59 -1.04
CA TRP A 139 -16.82 -15.71 -1.67
C TRP A 139 -17.42 -14.35 -2.07
N THR A 140 -18.67 -14.32 -2.52
CA THR A 140 -19.38 -13.05 -2.78
C THR A 140 -19.55 -12.23 -1.50
N VAL A 141 -19.90 -12.84 -0.36
CA VAL A 141 -20.04 -12.11 0.92
C VAL A 141 -18.69 -11.57 1.39
N LEU A 142 -17.65 -12.40 1.36
CA LEU A 142 -16.27 -12.00 1.72
C LEU A 142 -15.78 -10.86 0.83
N GLY A 143 -16.06 -10.93 -0.47
CA GLY A 143 -15.75 -9.88 -1.44
C GLY A 143 -16.43 -8.56 -1.12
N HIS A 144 -17.73 -8.58 -0.78
CA HIS A 144 -18.47 -7.36 -0.43
C HIS A 144 -17.99 -6.69 0.86
N ILE A 145 -17.52 -7.47 1.84
CA ILE A 145 -16.99 -6.93 3.10
C ILE A 145 -15.55 -6.42 2.91
N SER A 146 -14.70 -7.22 2.25
CA SER A 146 -13.26 -6.95 2.19
C SER A 146 -12.93 -5.88 1.15
N LEU A 147 -13.64 -5.84 0.02
CA LEU A 147 -13.32 -4.95 -1.09
C LEU A 147 -13.38 -3.46 -0.71
N PRO A 148 -14.42 -2.94 -0.03
CA PRO A 148 -14.46 -1.53 0.37
C PRO A 148 -13.30 -1.15 1.29
N LEU A 149 -12.97 -2.01 2.26
CA LEU A 149 -11.86 -1.79 3.19
C LEU A 149 -10.50 -1.82 2.47
N ILE A 150 -10.33 -2.75 1.53
CA ILE A 150 -9.14 -2.83 0.68
C ILE A 150 -9.00 -1.54 -0.15
N MET A 151 -10.09 -1.08 -0.78
CA MET A 151 -10.08 0.15 -1.58
C MET A 151 -9.78 1.37 -0.72
N PHE A 152 -10.37 1.45 0.48
CA PHE A 152 -10.12 2.52 1.42
C PHE A 152 -8.65 2.57 1.86
N TYR A 153 -8.05 1.43 2.22
CA TYR A 153 -6.63 1.38 2.55
C TYR A 153 -5.74 1.83 1.38
N ARG A 154 -6.02 1.42 0.13
CA ARG A 154 -5.22 1.87 -1.02
C ARG A 154 -5.31 3.37 -1.23
N PHE A 155 -6.51 3.92 -1.13
CA PHE A 155 -6.72 5.37 -1.17
C PHE A 155 -5.97 6.07 -0.04
N HIS A 156 -6.18 5.64 1.21
CA HIS A 156 -5.57 6.25 2.38
C HIS A 156 -4.04 6.13 2.37
N SER A 157 -3.49 4.98 1.99
CA SER A 157 -2.03 4.81 1.81
C SER A 157 -1.43 5.80 0.83
N SER A 158 -2.18 6.18 -0.21
CA SER A 158 -1.75 7.20 -1.17
C SER A 158 -1.77 8.60 -0.57
N VAL A 159 -2.76 8.89 0.29
CA VAL A 159 -2.82 10.13 1.07
C VAL A 159 -1.64 10.21 2.04
N CYS A 160 -1.34 9.12 2.76
CA CYS A 160 -0.16 9.07 3.65
C CYS A 160 1.14 9.27 2.86
N PHE A 161 1.29 8.70 1.67
CA PHE A 161 2.48 8.97 0.84
C PHE A 161 2.60 10.44 0.43
N ALA A 162 1.48 11.11 0.14
CA ALA A 162 1.47 12.54 -0.16
C ALA A 162 1.90 13.37 1.06
N ASP A 163 1.41 13.00 2.23
CA ASP A 163 1.77 13.62 3.49
C ASP A 163 3.27 13.46 3.79
N ILE A 164 3.79 12.23 3.77
CA ILE A 164 5.23 11.94 3.93
C ILE A 164 6.07 12.75 2.93
N TRP A 165 5.62 12.90 1.68
CA TRP A 165 6.36 13.62 0.64
C TRP A 165 6.47 15.13 0.92
N ASP A 166 5.48 15.69 1.62
CA ASP A 166 5.47 17.10 2.03
C ASP A 166 6.18 17.31 3.37
N SER A 167 5.86 16.49 4.37
CA SER A 167 6.24 16.69 5.76
C SER A 167 7.64 16.15 6.12
N ALA A 168 8.05 15.00 5.55
CA ALA A 168 9.32 14.36 5.95
C ALA A 168 10.58 15.17 5.57
N TYR A 169 10.45 16.13 4.66
CA TYR A 169 11.54 16.99 4.19
C TYR A 169 11.51 18.40 4.81
N LYS A 170 10.68 18.62 5.83
CA LYS A 170 10.60 19.84 6.63
C LYS A 170 11.16 19.61 8.05
N PRO A 171 11.51 20.66 8.80
CA PRO A 171 11.84 20.55 10.22
C PRO A 171 10.67 19.97 11.02
N GLY A 172 10.95 19.21 12.09
CA GLY A 172 9.88 18.57 12.89
C GLY A 172 8.88 19.55 13.52
N ALA A 173 9.28 20.80 13.76
CA ALA A 173 8.41 21.84 14.31
C ALA A 173 7.42 22.43 13.29
N GLU A 174 7.59 22.15 11.99
CA GLU A 174 6.71 22.60 10.89
C GLU A 174 5.83 21.46 10.37
N HIS A 175 5.76 20.35 11.11
CA HIS A 175 5.00 19.15 10.80
C HIS A 175 3.54 19.30 11.23
#